data_AF-X0UJ01-F1
#
_entry.id   AF-X0UJ01-F1
#
_cell.length_a   1.000
_cell.length_b   1.000
_cell.length_c   1.000
_cell.angle_alpha   90.00
_cell.angle_beta   90.00
_cell.angle_gamma   90.00
#
_symmetry.space_group_name_H-M   'P 1'
#
loop_
_entity.id
_entity.type
_entity.pdbx_description
1 polymer ?
#
loop_
_entity_poly.entity_id
_entity_poly.type
_entity_poly.pdbx_seq_one_letter_code
_entity_poly.pdbx_strand_id
1 'polypeptide(L)'
;VVVGRERPEYDAQAIQDAVDNYDEVILMGRFNIGTSTITVKRSVHVRGEGRTNDIPDTKVYKKGWNFPFLSQEFLLTVGGDDIDVTIENIHIENFNGTCLRNRHGNSVTIRKNRITLESGLGRGLSFGNWGDHVVGITSGGESMDKGSFPGGILIEDNYLDFGVSFARGGFISNKGVENSPDYRPDLQKHEASVCVGILLNRNLGNVVVRNNVIRNMNSRGMLVADNWASSDISIIKNTIISEVFGSYPYNSPMAGVGIFIQN
;
A
#
# COMPACT_ATOMS: atom_id res chain seq x y z
N VAL A 1 16.58 16.64 -8.01
CA VAL A 1 16.77 15.23 -8.43
C VAL A 1 17.48 14.50 -7.31
N VAL A 2 17.01 13.31 -6.94
CA VAL A 2 17.66 12.42 -5.98
C VAL A 2 18.05 11.15 -6.72
N VAL A 3 19.26 10.64 -6.48
CA VAL A 3 19.78 9.43 -7.13
C VAL A 3 19.93 8.33 -6.10
N GLY A 4 19.27 7.20 -6.35
CA GLY A 4 19.27 6.05 -5.46
C GLY A 4 20.63 5.38 -5.39
N ARG A 5 21.05 5.01 -4.18
CA ARG A 5 22.34 4.39 -3.87
C ARG A 5 22.19 2.94 -3.39
N GLU A 6 20.96 2.44 -3.29
CA GLU A 6 20.59 1.15 -2.69
C GLU A 6 21.07 0.96 -1.24
N ARG A 7 21.26 2.07 -0.52
CA ARG A 7 21.78 2.11 0.86
C ARG A 7 20.78 2.79 1.82
N PRO A 8 20.23 2.07 2.81
CA PRO A 8 19.13 2.55 3.65
C PRO A 8 19.48 3.80 4.46
N GLU A 9 20.73 3.91 4.92
CA GLU A 9 21.22 5.05 5.67
C GLU A 9 21.33 6.35 4.86
N TYR A 10 21.35 6.27 3.51
CA TYR A 10 21.45 7.44 2.64
C TYR A 10 20.15 7.72 1.88
N ASP A 11 19.53 6.68 1.32
CA ASP A 11 18.39 6.82 0.44
C ASP A 11 17.16 7.36 1.19
N ALA A 12 16.90 6.85 2.40
CA ALA A 12 15.77 7.31 3.20
C ALA A 12 15.93 8.79 3.57
N GLN A 13 17.11 9.19 4.06
CA GLN A 13 17.39 10.58 4.43
C GLN A 13 17.35 11.50 3.22
N ALA A 14 17.95 11.10 2.09
CA ALA A 14 17.97 11.93 0.88
C ALA A 14 16.56 12.15 0.30
N ILE A 15 15.68 11.14 0.34
CA ILE A 15 14.28 11.33 -0.06
C ILE A 15 13.56 12.22 0.95
N GLN A 16 13.76 11.99 2.26
CA GLN A 16 13.13 12.81 3.31
C GLN A 16 13.52 14.28 3.19
N ASP A 17 14.82 14.58 3.08
CA ASP A 17 15.33 15.94 2.87
C ASP A 17 14.74 16.57 1.60
N ALA A 18 14.58 15.77 0.54
CA ALA A 18 14.04 16.27 -0.71
C ALA A 18 12.55 16.67 -0.59
N VAL A 19 11.72 15.82 0.02
CA VAL A 19 10.28 16.12 0.19
C VAL A 19 10.03 17.23 1.21
N ASP A 20 10.98 17.49 2.12
CA ASP A 20 10.88 18.57 3.10
C ASP A 20 11.27 19.93 2.51
N ASN A 21 12.16 19.97 1.50
CA ASN A 21 12.78 21.21 1.02
C ASN A 21 12.38 21.65 -0.39
N TYR A 22 11.83 20.75 -1.22
CA TYR A 22 11.55 21.06 -2.63
C TYR A 22 10.09 20.79 -3.01
N ASP A 23 9.57 21.58 -3.94
CA ASP A 23 8.21 21.42 -4.47
C ASP A 23 8.13 20.30 -5.53
N GLU A 24 9.24 19.98 -6.18
CA GLU A 24 9.36 18.86 -7.13
C GLU A 24 10.56 17.98 -6.78
N VAL A 25 10.30 16.69 -6.63
CA VAL A 25 11.29 15.66 -6.32
C VAL A 25 11.29 14.60 -7.41
N ILE A 26 12.35 14.59 -8.22
CA ILE A 26 12.57 13.58 -9.25
C ILE A 26 13.50 12.50 -8.68
N LEU A 27 13.02 11.27 -8.61
CA LEU A 27 13.74 10.09 -8.13
C LEU A 27 14.33 9.32 -9.32
N MET A 28 15.65 9.11 -9.33
CA MET A 28 16.36 8.37 -10.38
C MET A 28 17.02 7.09 -9.80
N GLY A 29 16.80 5.95 -10.47
CA GLY A 29 17.42 4.68 -10.11
C GLY A 29 16.68 3.91 -9.02
N ARG A 30 17.44 3.20 -8.19
CA ARG A 30 16.92 2.23 -7.21
C ARG A 30 17.22 2.70 -5.78
N PHE A 31 16.18 2.77 -4.97
CA PHE A 31 16.24 3.24 -3.59
C PHE A 31 15.87 2.12 -2.64
N ASN A 32 16.73 1.93 -1.65
CA ASN A 32 16.46 1.05 -0.53
C ASN A 32 16.27 1.92 0.69
N ILE A 33 15.06 2.02 1.23
CA ILE A 33 14.79 2.88 2.40
C ILE A 33 14.85 2.12 3.73
N GLY A 34 15.26 0.85 3.72
CA GLY A 34 15.28 0.01 4.92
C GLY A 34 13.89 -0.13 5.54
N THR A 35 13.78 0.10 6.85
CA THR A 35 12.50 0.13 7.59
C THR A 35 11.91 1.55 7.68
N SER A 36 12.62 2.57 7.20
CA SER A 36 12.21 3.98 7.31
C SER A 36 10.90 4.28 6.58
N THR A 37 10.15 5.25 7.10
CA THR A 37 8.96 5.83 6.47
C THR A 37 9.28 7.23 6.00
N ILE A 38 8.98 7.56 4.75
CA ILE A 38 9.08 8.93 4.24
C ILE A 38 7.80 9.68 4.60
N THR A 39 7.94 10.80 5.31
CA THR A 39 6.80 11.61 5.77
C THR A 39 6.71 12.88 4.95
N VAL A 40 5.54 13.13 4.35
CA VAL A 40 5.26 14.31 3.52
C VAL A 40 4.31 15.23 4.28
N LYS A 41 4.79 16.43 4.65
CA LYS A 41 4.06 17.44 5.44
C LYS A 41 3.84 18.77 4.73
N ARG A 42 4.27 18.87 3.47
CA ARG A 42 4.14 20.05 2.61
C ARG A 42 3.67 19.64 1.23
N SER A 43 3.20 20.60 0.45
CA SER A 43 2.88 20.37 -0.95
C SER A 43 4.15 19.97 -1.71
N VAL A 44 4.06 18.88 -2.48
CA VAL A 44 5.18 18.34 -3.24
C VAL A 44 4.70 17.41 -4.36
N HIS A 45 5.42 17.45 -5.47
CA HIS A 45 5.30 16.49 -6.56
C HIS A 45 6.49 15.53 -6.54
N VAL A 46 6.26 14.28 -6.13
CA VAL A 46 7.27 13.22 -6.13
C VAL A 46 7.06 12.33 -7.36
N ARG A 47 8.07 12.23 -8.23
CA ARG A 47 7.98 11.44 -9.47
C ARG A 47 9.24 10.63 -9.80
N GLY A 48 9.07 9.49 -10.43
CA GLY A 48 10.17 8.76 -11.07
C GLY A 48 10.56 9.36 -12.44
N GLU A 49 11.82 9.21 -12.83
CA GLU A 49 12.40 9.85 -14.01
C GLU A 49 11.93 9.25 -15.36
N GLY A 50 11.73 7.93 -15.43
CA GLY A 50 11.49 7.21 -16.69
C GLY A 50 10.44 6.10 -16.59
N ARG A 51 10.06 5.57 -17.75
CA ARG A 51 9.14 4.43 -17.90
C ARG A 51 9.49 3.64 -19.15
N THR A 52 9.79 2.36 -18.99
CA THR A 52 10.09 1.42 -20.08
C THR A 52 9.03 0.33 -20.12
N ASN A 53 8.44 0.07 -21.30
CA ASN A 53 7.38 -0.95 -21.48
C ASN A 53 6.24 -0.83 -20.45
N ASP A 54 5.81 0.40 -20.17
CA ASP A 54 4.78 0.73 -19.18
C ASP A 54 5.14 0.40 -17.71
N ILE A 55 6.41 0.18 -17.40
CA ILE A 55 6.92 -0.03 -16.04
C ILE A 55 7.79 1.17 -15.66
N PRO A 56 7.59 1.80 -14.48
CA PRO A 56 8.50 2.83 -13.98
C PRO A 56 9.94 2.32 -13.89
N ASP A 57 10.90 3.10 -14.38
CA ASP A 57 12.32 2.76 -14.27
C ASP A 57 12.86 2.99 -12.85
N THR A 58 12.24 3.94 -12.14
CA THR A 58 12.56 4.26 -10.74
C THR A 58 11.93 3.25 -9.80
N LYS A 59 12.76 2.69 -8.91
CA LYS A 59 12.35 1.67 -7.95
C LYS A 59 12.59 2.10 -6.51
N VAL A 60 11.60 1.98 -5.64
CA VAL A 60 11.76 2.21 -4.19
C VAL A 60 11.31 0.96 -3.45
N TYR A 61 12.15 0.44 -2.57
CA TYR A 61 11.84 -0.76 -1.80
C TYR A 61 12.31 -0.67 -0.36
N LYS A 62 11.68 -1.46 0.50
CA LYS A 62 12.07 -1.62 1.91
C LYS A 62 12.85 -2.93 2.11
N LYS A 63 13.65 -3.03 3.17
CA LYS A 63 14.27 -4.29 3.64
C LYS A 63 14.65 -4.21 5.13
N GLY A 64 14.95 -5.35 5.75
CA GLY A 64 15.57 -5.41 7.08
C GLY A 64 14.61 -5.37 8.26
N TRP A 65 13.33 -5.65 8.03
CA TRP A 65 12.34 -5.82 9.09
C TRP A 65 12.44 -7.21 9.75
N ASN A 66 12.03 -7.30 11.01
CA ASN A 66 12.02 -8.54 11.79
C ASN A 66 10.58 -8.96 12.13
N PHE A 67 10.31 -10.25 12.12
CA PHE A 67 9.02 -10.84 12.48
C PHE A 67 9.00 -11.26 13.96
N PRO A 68 7.88 -11.07 14.71
CA PRO A 68 6.62 -10.44 14.30
C PRO A 68 6.70 -8.89 14.28
N PHE A 69 5.86 -8.24 13.46
CA PHE A 69 5.87 -6.78 13.33
C PHE A 69 5.04 -6.13 14.42
N LEU A 70 5.68 -5.29 15.21
CA LEU A 70 5.04 -4.57 16.30
C LEU A 70 4.81 -3.08 15.97
N SER A 71 5.32 -2.59 14.84
CA SER A 71 5.25 -1.17 14.43
C SER A 71 4.71 -0.97 13.01
N GLN A 72 4.02 0.15 12.83
CA GLN A 72 3.53 0.62 11.52
C GLN A 72 4.68 1.21 10.71
N GLU A 73 5.16 0.49 9.70
CA GLU A 73 6.21 0.96 8.79
C GLU A 73 5.63 1.21 7.40
N PHE A 74 5.27 2.45 7.10
CA PHE A 74 4.80 2.82 5.77
C PHE A 74 5.98 3.03 4.81
N LEU A 75 5.74 3.05 3.50
CA LEU A 75 6.76 3.57 2.58
C LEU A 75 6.67 5.09 2.53
N LEU A 76 5.47 5.60 2.25
CA LEU A 76 5.16 7.03 2.22
C LEU A 76 3.92 7.30 3.07
N THR A 77 4.00 8.31 3.94
CA THR A 77 2.85 8.82 4.69
C THR A 77 2.66 10.32 4.40
N VAL A 78 1.50 10.67 3.86
CA VAL A 78 1.07 12.04 3.58
C VAL A 78 0.20 12.54 4.72
N GLY A 79 0.59 13.66 5.31
CA GLY A 79 -0.15 14.33 6.38
C GLY A 79 0.43 15.70 6.68
N GLY A 80 -0.28 16.73 6.24
CA GLY A 80 0.00 18.13 6.58
C GLY A 80 -1.24 18.97 6.37
N ASP A 81 -1.25 20.16 6.96
CA ASP A 81 -2.39 21.08 6.85
C ASP A 81 -2.37 21.76 5.47
N ASP A 82 -3.49 21.67 4.74
CA ASP A 82 -3.71 22.36 3.45
C ASP A 82 -2.66 22.07 2.36
N ILE A 83 -2.16 20.84 2.29
CA ILE A 83 -1.12 20.43 1.32
C ILE A 83 -1.66 19.74 0.07
N ASP A 84 -1.02 19.98 -1.07
CA ASP A 84 -1.30 19.31 -2.34
C ASP A 84 -0.15 18.38 -2.71
N VAL A 85 -0.43 17.08 -2.79
CA VAL A 85 0.61 16.07 -3.01
C VAL A 85 0.34 15.25 -4.26
N THR A 86 1.35 15.10 -5.11
CA THR A 86 1.32 14.17 -6.24
C THR A 86 2.42 13.13 -6.09
N ILE A 87 2.07 11.86 -6.21
CA ILE A 87 3.01 10.73 -6.24
C ILE A 87 2.81 9.99 -7.56
N GLU A 88 3.81 10.00 -8.43
CA GLU A 88 3.67 9.39 -9.74
C GLU A 88 4.87 8.63 -10.28
N ASN A 89 4.59 7.67 -11.16
CA ASN A 89 5.60 6.97 -11.95
C ASN A 89 6.74 6.34 -11.11
N ILE A 90 6.40 5.67 -9.99
CA ILE A 90 7.37 4.95 -9.16
C ILE A 90 6.97 3.47 -9.09
N HIS A 91 7.95 2.58 -9.21
CA HIS A 91 7.78 1.17 -8.90
C HIS A 91 8.15 0.94 -7.43
N ILE A 92 7.14 0.67 -6.62
CA ILE A 92 7.28 0.38 -5.20
C ILE A 92 7.24 -1.13 -4.98
N GLU A 93 8.23 -1.67 -4.27
CA GLU A 93 8.30 -3.09 -3.94
C GLU A 93 8.54 -3.39 -2.48
N ASN A 94 8.12 -4.58 -2.06
CA ASN A 94 8.58 -5.21 -0.83
C ASN A 94 8.39 -4.31 0.40
N PHE A 95 7.21 -3.71 0.52
CA PHE A 95 6.79 -2.98 1.73
C PHE A 95 6.12 -3.91 2.73
N ASN A 96 5.89 -3.38 3.93
CA ASN A 96 5.19 -4.06 5.01
C ASN A 96 4.04 -3.17 5.50
N GLY A 97 2.92 -3.74 5.93
CA GLY A 97 1.74 -2.95 6.30
C GLY A 97 1.19 -2.17 5.10
N THR A 98 1.18 -0.84 5.18
CA THR A 98 0.63 0.02 4.11
C THR A 98 1.72 0.67 3.28
N CYS A 99 1.65 0.57 1.95
CA CYS A 99 2.61 1.21 1.06
C CYS A 99 2.44 2.74 1.05
N LEU A 100 1.31 3.24 0.54
CA LEU A 100 0.99 4.67 0.50
C LEU A 100 -0.13 4.98 1.49
N ARG A 101 0.19 5.74 2.54
CA ARG A 101 -0.77 6.20 3.54
C ARG A 101 -1.08 7.69 3.38
N ASN A 102 -2.31 8.02 3.00
CA ASN A 102 -2.75 9.41 2.82
C ASN A 102 -3.78 9.75 3.88
N ARG A 103 -3.39 10.60 4.85
CA ARG A 103 -4.18 10.85 6.07
C ARG A 103 -4.96 12.16 6.01
N HIS A 104 -4.31 13.25 5.61
CA HIS A 104 -4.93 14.58 5.50
C HIS A 104 -4.07 15.51 4.64
N GLY A 105 -4.73 16.51 4.06
CA GLY A 105 -4.17 17.55 3.19
C GLY A 105 -5.29 18.33 2.53
N ASN A 106 -4.99 19.14 1.53
CA ASN A 106 -5.99 19.72 0.63
C ASN A 106 -6.36 18.71 -0.46
N SER A 107 -5.38 18.24 -1.24
CA SER A 107 -5.59 17.24 -2.30
C SER A 107 -4.46 16.21 -2.39
N VAL A 108 -4.77 15.03 -2.94
CA VAL A 108 -3.76 14.01 -3.24
C VAL A 108 -4.03 13.33 -4.58
N THR A 109 -3.00 13.26 -5.41
CA THR A 109 -3.00 12.53 -6.69
C THR A 109 -1.98 11.41 -6.66
N ILE A 110 -2.43 10.17 -6.88
CA ILE A 110 -1.58 8.98 -6.95
C ILE A 110 -1.80 8.36 -8.31
N ARG A 111 -0.79 8.45 -9.19
CA ARG A 111 -0.97 8.04 -10.58
C ARG A 111 0.20 7.30 -11.18
N LYS A 112 -0.10 6.35 -12.07
CA LYS A 112 0.91 5.64 -12.84
C LYS A 112 1.96 4.94 -11.96
N ASN A 113 1.66 4.61 -10.72
CA ASN A 113 2.60 3.85 -9.89
C ASN A 113 2.45 2.36 -10.15
N ARG A 114 3.54 1.61 -9.97
CA ARG A 114 3.52 0.15 -9.93
C ARG A 114 3.80 -0.27 -8.50
N ILE A 115 2.90 -0.98 -7.84
CA ILE A 115 3.06 -1.40 -6.44
C ILE A 115 3.00 -2.93 -6.42
N THR A 116 4.11 -3.59 -6.11
CA THR A 116 4.18 -5.05 -6.13
C THR A 116 4.72 -5.64 -4.84
N LEU A 117 4.19 -6.80 -4.46
CA LEU A 117 4.69 -7.59 -3.34
C LEU A 117 5.06 -8.99 -3.80
N GLU A 118 6.28 -9.40 -3.44
CA GLU A 118 6.83 -10.71 -3.81
C GLU A 118 6.21 -11.85 -3.00
N SER A 119 5.78 -11.59 -1.76
CA SER A 119 5.10 -12.56 -0.91
C SER A 119 4.28 -11.84 0.15
N GLY A 120 3.20 -12.46 0.64
CA GLY A 120 2.44 -12.00 1.82
C GLY A 120 2.87 -12.68 3.13
N LEU A 121 3.75 -13.69 3.06
CA LEU A 121 4.21 -14.47 4.22
C LEU A 121 4.96 -13.56 5.20
N GLY A 122 4.57 -13.63 6.48
CA GLY A 122 5.20 -12.84 7.54
C GLY A 122 5.27 -11.37 7.16
N ARG A 123 4.13 -10.79 6.78
CA ARG A 123 3.93 -9.35 6.51
C ARG A 123 2.60 -8.91 7.08
N GLY A 124 2.53 -7.63 7.42
CA GLY A 124 1.34 -6.90 7.82
C GLY A 124 1.36 -6.48 9.29
N LEU A 125 0.47 -5.55 9.62
CA LEU A 125 0.26 -5.11 11.00
C LEU A 125 -0.69 -6.08 11.69
N SER A 126 -0.24 -6.70 12.79
CA SER A 126 -1.08 -7.58 13.61
C SER A 126 -2.22 -6.79 14.25
N PHE A 127 -3.45 -7.08 13.83
CA PHE A 127 -4.67 -6.55 14.44
C PHE A 127 -5.31 -7.58 15.38
N GLY A 128 -4.55 -8.06 16.36
CA GLY A 128 -5.06 -9.04 17.33
C GLY A 128 -5.65 -10.28 16.64
N ASN A 129 -6.94 -10.54 16.81
CA ASN A 129 -7.62 -11.70 16.21
C ASN A 129 -7.90 -11.55 14.69
N TRP A 130 -7.76 -10.35 14.13
CA TRP A 130 -8.04 -10.01 12.72
C TRP A 130 -6.83 -10.25 11.79
N GLY A 131 -5.70 -10.66 12.35
CA GLY A 131 -4.49 -11.04 11.60
C GLY A 131 -3.69 -9.86 11.09
N ASP A 132 -2.72 -10.16 10.23
CA ASP A 132 -1.81 -9.16 9.68
C ASP A 132 -2.42 -8.48 8.45
N HIS A 133 -2.42 -7.15 8.37
CA HIS A 133 -3.00 -6.41 7.23
C HIS A 133 -1.93 -5.79 6.33
N VAL A 134 -2.11 -5.89 5.01
CA VAL A 134 -1.27 -5.25 4.01
C VAL A 134 -2.12 -4.44 3.03
N VAL A 135 -1.77 -3.18 2.81
CA VAL A 135 -2.56 -2.26 1.98
C VAL A 135 -1.68 -1.56 0.95
N GLY A 136 -2.12 -1.50 -0.32
CA GLY A 136 -1.39 -0.78 -1.36
C GLY A 136 -1.52 0.72 -1.20
N ILE A 137 -2.74 1.22 -1.30
CA ILE A 137 -3.05 2.64 -1.14
C ILE A 137 -4.16 2.77 -0.11
N THR A 138 -3.95 3.57 0.93
CA THR A 138 -5.04 4.00 1.81
C THR A 138 -5.20 5.50 1.73
N SER A 139 -6.44 5.95 1.62
CA SER A 139 -6.78 7.36 1.58
C SER A 139 -7.98 7.67 2.46
N GLY A 140 -7.79 8.71 3.27
CA GLY A 140 -8.81 9.37 4.06
C GLY A 140 -8.42 9.56 5.53
N GLY A 141 -9.34 10.19 6.27
CA GLY A 141 -9.06 10.88 7.52
C GLY A 141 -8.99 10.02 8.78
N GLU A 142 -8.48 10.61 9.86
CA GLU A 142 -8.68 10.05 11.20
C GLU A 142 -9.91 10.62 11.94
N SER A 143 -10.38 11.81 11.56
CA SER A 143 -11.58 12.44 12.11
C SER A 143 -12.21 13.42 11.12
N MET A 144 -13.47 13.81 11.33
CA MET A 144 -14.14 14.83 10.50
C MET A 144 -13.40 16.17 10.47
N ASP A 145 -12.83 16.60 11.60
CA ASP A 145 -12.23 17.94 11.75
C ASP A 145 -10.75 18.01 11.34
N LYS A 146 -10.09 16.86 11.17
CA LYS A 146 -8.64 16.75 10.89
C LYS A 146 -8.31 15.70 9.83
N GLY A 147 -9.29 15.28 9.04
CA GLY A 147 -9.17 14.03 8.30
C GLY A 147 -10.02 13.99 7.06
N SER A 148 -9.48 14.55 5.98
CA SER A 148 -9.55 14.05 4.60
C SER A 148 -8.75 15.01 3.72
N PHE A 149 -9.00 14.94 2.41
CA PHE A 149 -8.56 15.84 1.36
C PHE A 149 -9.80 16.52 0.73
N PRO A 150 -10.26 17.68 1.24
CA PRO A 150 -11.47 18.34 0.74
C PRO A 150 -11.33 18.86 -0.69
N GLY A 151 -10.12 19.20 -1.13
CA GLY A 151 -9.78 19.52 -2.52
C GLY A 151 -9.81 18.29 -3.44
N GLY A 152 -9.91 17.09 -2.88
CA GLY A 152 -10.20 15.85 -3.58
C GLY A 152 -9.05 14.86 -3.65
N ILE A 153 -9.40 13.64 -4.03
CA ILE A 153 -8.48 12.50 -4.13
C ILE A 153 -8.59 11.91 -5.52
N LEU A 154 -7.46 11.76 -6.20
CA LEU A 154 -7.38 11.09 -7.50
C LEU A 154 -6.42 9.91 -7.43
N ILE A 155 -6.92 8.70 -7.65
CA ILE A 155 -6.12 7.48 -7.76
C ILE A 155 -6.34 6.89 -9.16
N GLU A 156 -5.35 7.05 -10.04
CA GLU A 156 -5.52 6.68 -11.44
C GLU A 156 -4.35 5.95 -12.10
N ASP A 157 -4.65 5.09 -13.06
CA ASP A 157 -3.66 4.41 -13.91
C ASP A 157 -2.56 3.67 -13.10
N ASN A 158 -2.83 3.27 -11.85
CA ASN A 158 -1.87 2.51 -11.05
C ASN A 158 -2.01 1.01 -11.33
N TYR A 159 -0.89 0.30 -11.23
CA TYR A 159 -0.83 -1.16 -11.29
C TYR A 159 -0.43 -1.71 -9.92
N LEU A 160 -1.32 -2.47 -9.27
CA LEU A 160 -1.09 -3.10 -7.97
C LEU A 160 -1.12 -4.62 -8.14
N ASP A 161 -0.11 -5.34 -7.67
CA ASP A 161 -0.06 -6.81 -7.77
C ASP A 161 0.66 -7.45 -6.59
N PHE A 162 -0.10 -8.16 -5.74
CA PHE A 162 0.44 -8.76 -4.51
C PHE A 162 0.70 -10.27 -4.66
N GLY A 163 0.81 -10.78 -5.89
CA GLY A 163 0.90 -12.21 -6.19
C GLY A 163 2.22 -12.66 -6.83
N VAL A 164 3.37 -12.06 -6.48
CA VAL A 164 4.59 -12.24 -7.27
C VAL A 164 5.64 -13.13 -6.59
N SER A 165 5.34 -14.39 -6.28
CA SER A 165 6.34 -15.48 -6.34
C SER A 165 5.76 -16.86 -5.98
N PHE A 166 5.71 -17.76 -6.97
CA PHE A 166 5.56 -19.20 -6.74
C PHE A 166 6.74 -19.80 -5.94
N ALA A 167 7.91 -19.17 -5.95
CA ALA A 167 9.11 -19.70 -5.28
C ALA A 167 8.99 -19.71 -3.74
N ARG A 168 7.96 -19.07 -3.17
CA ARG A 168 7.62 -19.13 -1.74
C ARG A 168 6.14 -19.46 -1.50
N GLY A 169 5.44 -20.01 -2.50
CA GLY A 169 4.07 -20.53 -2.35
C GLY A 169 3.99 -21.88 -1.64
N GLY A 170 5.06 -22.28 -0.94
CA GLY A 170 5.12 -23.47 -0.11
C GLY A 170 4.83 -23.10 1.34
N PHE A 171 3.94 -23.87 1.96
CA PHE A 171 3.80 -23.95 3.40
C PHE A 171 5.19 -24.18 4.04
N ILE A 172 5.63 -23.31 4.95
CA ILE A 172 6.87 -23.55 5.71
C ILE A 172 6.50 -24.42 6.90
N SER A 173 6.62 -25.74 6.77
CA SER A 173 6.42 -26.65 7.90
C SER A 173 7.53 -26.48 8.93
N ASN A 174 7.19 -26.12 10.17
CA ASN A 174 8.08 -26.21 11.31
C ASN A 174 8.06 -27.64 11.85
N LYS A 175 8.95 -28.50 11.32
CA LYS A 175 9.18 -29.88 11.80
C LYS A 175 8.04 -30.88 11.53
N GLY A 176 7.05 -30.55 10.70
CA GLY A 176 6.05 -31.50 10.18
C GLY A 176 4.90 -31.80 11.14
N VAL A 177 4.82 -31.09 12.27
CA VAL A 177 3.71 -31.16 13.23
C VAL A 177 2.40 -30.65 12.62
N GLU A 178 2.48 -29.82 11.59
CA GLU A 178 1.34 -29.25 10.85
C GLU A 178 0.62 -30.26 9.96
N ASN A 179 1.19 -31.45 9.77
CA ASN A 179 0.53 -32.57 9.10
C ASN A 179 -0.42 -33.34 10.03
N SER A 180 -0.42 -33.03 11.33
CA SER A 180 -1.34 -33.62 12.31
C SER A 180 -2.71 -32.93 12.22
N PRO A 181 -3.82 -33.67 12.05
CA PRO A 181 -5.18 -33.11 12.02
C PRO A 181 -5.54 -32.29 13.28
N ASP A 182 -4.87 -32.59 14.39
CA ASP A 182 -5.13 -32.03 15.72
C ASP A 182 -4.17 -30.87 16.09
N TYR A 183 -3.16 -30.59 15.25
CA TYR A 183 -2.20 -29.51 15.50
C TYR A 183 -2.69 -28.19 14.90
N ARG A 184 -3.10 -27.25 15.75
CA ARG A 184 -3.47 -25.88 15.35
C ARG A 184 -2.85 -24.81 16.26
N PRO A 185 -1.55 -24.48 16.16
CA PRO A 185 -1.01 -23.35 16.88
C PRO A 185 -0.99 -22.14 15.96
N ASP A 186 -2.00 -21.28 16.01
CA ASP A 186 -2.09 -19.87 15.54
C ASP A 186 -1.37 -19.43 14.23
N LEU A 187 -0.83 -20.36 13.44
CA LEU A 187 -0.09 -20.17 12.20
C LEU A 187 -1.02 -19.62 11.12
N GLN A 188 -2.28 -20.07 11.11
CA GLN A 188 -3.34 -19.53 10.24
C GLN A 188 -3.59 -18.02 10.45
N LYS A 189 -3.24 -17.44 11.61
CA LYS A 189 -3.40 -16.00 11.87
C LYS A 189 -2.28 -15.13 11.28
N HIS A 190 -1.15 -15.73 10.89
CA HIS A 190 0.09 -15.03 10.52
C HIS A 190 0.74 -15.51 9.22
N GLU A 191 0.20 -16.55 8.57
CA GLU A 191 0.78 -17.10 7.33
C GLU A 191 0.43 -16.28 6.08
N ALA A 192 -0.74 -15.64 6.03
CA ALA A 192 -1.12 -14.78 4.90
C ALA A 192 -1.78 -13.51 5.43
N SER A 193 -1.18 -12.36 5.14
CA SER A 193 -1.80 -11.07 5.44
C SER A 193 -3.12 -10.90 4.70
N VAL A 194 -4.07 -10.18 5.30
CA VAL A 194 -5.25 -9.64 4.64
C VAL A 194 -4.79 -8.51 3.70
N CYS A 195 -4.79 -8.79 2.40
CA CYS A 195 -4.36 -7.86 1.37
C CYS A 195 -5.52 -7.02 0.84
N VAL A 196 -5.37 -5.70 0.91
CA VAL A 196 -6.27 -4.71 0.32
C VAL A 196 -5.51 -3.91 -0.73
N GLY A 197 -6.04 -3.82 -1.95
CA GLY A 197 -5.43 -3.01 -3.00
C GLY A 197 -5.55 -1.52 -2.69
N ILE A 198 -6.78 -1.01 -2.72
CA ILE A 198 -7.11 0.39 -2.42
C ILE A 198 -8.14 0.44 -1.29
N LEU A 199 -7.82 1.17 -0.22
CA LEU A 199 -8.68 1.44 0.93
C LEU A 199 -9.10 2.91 0.96
N LEU A 200 -10.39 3.17 0.79
CA LEU A 200 -11.00 4.48 0.95
C LEU A 200 -11.78 4.50 2.26
N ASN A 201 -11.25 5.17 3.28
CA ASN A 201 -11.87 5.21 4.60
C ASN A 201 -11.92 6.64 5.18
N ARG A 202 -13.07 7.06 5.72
CA ARG A 202 -13.25 8.39 6.34
C ARG A 202 -12.92 9.56 5.41
N ASN A 203 -13.36 9.48 4.16
CA ASN A 203 -13.16 10.55 3.19
C ASN A 203 -14.25 11.62 3.29
N LEU A 204 -13.89 12.84 2.87
CA LEU A 204 -14.71 14.02 2.60
C LEU A 204 -14.44 14.47 1.17
N GLY A 205 -15.40 15.17 0.55
CA GLY A 205 -15.22 15.73 -0.78
C GLY A 205 -15.18 14.67 -1.87
N ASN A 206 -14.58 15.01 -3.00
CA ASN A 206 -14.62 14.15 -4.18
C ASN A 206 -13.44 13.17 -4.21
N VAL A 207 -13.74 11.88 -4.37
CA VAL A 207 -12.75 10.81 -4.51
C VAL A 207 -12.97 10.08 -5.84
N VAL A 208 -12.00 10.13 -6.72
CA VAL A 208 -12.04 9.46 -8.02
C VAL A 208 -10.99 8.36 -8.06
N VAL A 209 -11.44 7.12 -8.24
CA VAL A 209 -10.58 5.96 -8.46
C VAL A 209 -10.84 5.42 -9.85
N ARG A 210 -9.89 5.57 -10.78
CA ARG A 210 -10.11 5.21 -12.18
C ARG A 210 -8.97 4.51 -12.88
N ASN A 211 -9.29 3.63 -13.83
CA ASN A 211 -8.32 2.97 -14.71
C ASN A 211 -7.18 2.21 -13.98
N ASN A 212 -7.35 1.85 -12.72
CA ASN A 212 -6.34 1.08 -12.00
C ASN A 212 -6.44 -0.41 -12.36
N VAL A 213 -5.32 -1.11 -12.34
CA VAL A 213 -5.24 -2.57 -12.44
C VAL A 213 -4.86 -3.10 -11.07
N ILE A 214 -5.74 -3.90 -10.46
CA ILE A 214 -5.57 -4.45 -9.11
C ILE A 214 -5.58 -5.97 -9.21
N ARG A 215 -4.45 -6.59 -8.87
CA ARG A 215 -4.20 -8.01 -9.09
C ARG A 215 -3.83 -8.73 -7.81
N ASN A 216 -4.35 -9.95 -7.67
CA ASN A 216 -3.93 -10.92 -6.66
C ASN A 216 -4.07 -10.41 -5.21
N MET A 217 -5.13 -9.67 -4.93
CA MET A 217 -5.51 -9.31 -3.56
C MET A 217 -6.28 -10.48 -2.93
N ASN A 218 -5.76 -11.09 -1.86
CA ASN A 218 -6.42 -12.23 -1.22
C ASN A 218 -7.66 -11.85 -0.38
N SER A 219 -7.90 -10.56 -0.12
CA SER A 219 -9.07 -10.09 0.65
C SER A 219 -9.95 -9.11 -0.11
N ARG A 220 -9.44 -7.92 -0.44
CA ARG A 220 -10.24 -6.87 -1.10
C ARG A 220 -9.45 -6.23 -2.24
N GLY A 221 -10.01 -6.21 -3.45
CA GLY A 221 -9.45 -5.38 -4.51
C GLY A 221 -9.55 -3.90 -4.13
N MET A 222 -10.77 -3.46 -3.82
CA MET A 222 -11.07 -2.14 -3.27
C MET A 222 -11.99 -2.26 -2.06
N LEU A 223 -11.71 -1.49 -1.02
CA LEU A 223 -12.51 -1.37 0.20
C LEU A 223 -12.92 0.09 0.38
N VAL A 224 -14.23 0.34 0.41
CA VAL A 224 -14.82 1.66 0.70
C VAL A 224 -15.60 1.53 2.00
N ALA A 225 -15.13 2.16 3.07
CA ALA A 225 -15.69 1.99 4.41
C ALA A 225 -15.76 3.32 5.18
N ASP A 226 -16.72 3.46 6.09
CA ASP A 226 -16.85 4.57 7.06
C ASP A 226 -16.61 5.98 6.48
N ASN A 227 -17.07 6.25 5.25
CA ASN A 227 -16.91 7.56 4.62
C ASN A 227 -18.00 8.52 5.10
N TRP A 228 -17.68 9.80 5.20
CA TRP A 228 -18.62 10.80 5.69
C TRP A 228 -19.70 11.10 4.65
N ALA A 229 -20.86 11.58 5.10
CA ALA A 229 -22.00 11.88 4.22
C ALA A 229 -21.70 12.93 3.12
N SER A 230 -20.66 13.75 3.31
CA SER A 230 -20.20 14.74 2.33
C SER A 230 -19.18 14.20 1.32
N SER A 231 -18.89 12.89 1.35
CA SER A 231 -18.05 12.25 0.34
C SER A 231 -18.84 11.92 -0.92
N ASP A 232 -18.22 12.18 -2.07
CA ASP A 232 -18.68 11.71 -3.38
C ASP A 232 -17.57 10.82 -3.96
N ILE A 233 -17.83 9.51 -4.05
CA ILE A 233 -16.84 8.51 -4.42
C ILE A 233 -17.21 7.89 -5.77
N SER A 234 -16.37 8.12 -6.77
CA SER A 234 -16.52 7.62 -8.13
C SER A 234 -15.49 6.53 -8.45
N ILE A 235 -15.95 5.31 -8.73
CA ILE A 235 -15.12 4.17 -9.14
C ILE A 235 -15.35 3.89 -10.62
N ILE A 236 -14.36 4.14 -11.48
CA ILE A 236 -14.54 4.21 -12.94
C ILE A 236 -13.52 3.33 -13.66
N LYS A 237 -13.96 2.33 -14.44
CA LYS A 237 -13.09 1.55 -15.36
C LYS A 237 -11.86 0.91 -14.70
N ASN A 238 -11.95 0.49 -13.43
CA ASN A 238 -10.89 -0.28 -12.78
C ASN A 238 -10.98 -1.76 -13.18
N THR A 239 -9.83 -2.41 -13.30
CA THR A 239 -9.70 -3.84 -13.59
C THR A 239 -9.24 -4.57 -12.35
N ILE A 240 -10.06 -5.49 -11.83
CA ILE A 240 -9.70 -6.34 -10.68
C ILE A 240 -9.64 -7.78 -11.14
N ILE A 241 -8.48 -8.42 -10.97
CA ILE A 241 -8.22 -9.79 -11.45
C ILE A 241 -7.53 -10.58 -10.34
N SER A 242 -7.87 -11.86 -10.20
CA SER A 242 -7.13 -12.80 -9.36
C SER A 242 -6.75 -14.00 -10.19
N GLU A 243 -5.45 -14.24 -10.35
CA GLU A 243 -4.90 -15.38 -11.08
C GLU A 243 -4.19 -16.36 -10.14
N VAL A 244 -3.81 -15.89 -8.96
CA VAL A 244 -3.25 -16.72 -7.89
C VAL A 244 -4.38 -17.13 -6.94
N PHE A 245 -4.44 -18.42 -6.60
CA PHE A 245 -5.34 -18.94 -5.57
C PHE A 245 -4.84 -18.45 -4.20
N GLY A 246 -5.26 -17.26 -3.79
CA GLY A 246 -4.93 -16.70 -2.48
C GLY A 246 -5.82 -17.30 -1.40
N SER A 247 -5.23 -18.07 -0.50
CA SER A 247 -5.89 -18.53 0.74
C SER A 247 -6.39 -17.32 1.53
N TYR A 248 -7.70 -17.23 1.73
CA TYR A 248 -8.25 -16.37 2.78
C TYR A 248 -7.78 -16.94 4.12
N PRO A 249 -7.10 -16.16 5.00
CA PRO A 249 -6.54 -16.68 6.25
C PRO A 249 -7.60 -17.08 7.30
N TYR A 250 -8.89 -16.88 7.00
CA TYR A 250 -9.99 -17.20 7.90
C TYR A 250 -10.89 -18.27 7.31
N ASN A 251 -11.30 -19.23 8.15
CA ASN A 251 -12.41 -20.17 7.94
C ASN A 251 -13.79 -19.44 7.83
N SER A 252 -13.84 -18.33 7.09
CA SER A 252 -15.07 -17.62 6.76
C SER A 252 -15.59 -18.14 5.41
N PRO A 253 -16.91 -18.32 5.25
CA PRO A 253 -17.50 -18.75 3.98
C PRO A 253 -17.37 -17.72 2.85
N MET A 254 -16.84 -16.52 3.11
CA MET A 254 -16.54 -15.53 2.07
C MET A 254 -15.10 -15.63 1.59
N ALA A 255 -14.94 -16.00 0.32
CA ALA A 255 -13.74 -15.68 -0.44
C ALA A 255 -13.54 -14.15 -0.52
N GLY A 256 -12.32 -13.69 -0.83
CA GLY A 256 -12.06 -12.28 -1.08
C GLY A 256 -13.05 -11.68 -2.10
N VAL A 257 -13.33 -10.38 -2.01
CA VAL A 257 -14.24 -9.70 -2.94
C VAL A 257 -13.51 -8.63 -3.74
N GLY A 258 -13.94 -8.43 -4.99
CA GLY A 258 -13.36 -7.41 -5.86
C GLY A 258 -13.53 -6.01 -5.28
N ILE A 259 -14.77 -5.61 -4.99
CA ILE A 259 -15.11 -4.32 -4.37
C ILE A 259 -16.02 -4.60 -3.17
N PHE A 260 -15.68 -4.06 -2.01
CA PHE A 260 -16.53 -4.07 -0.83
C PHE A 260 -16.87 -2.64 -0.42
N ILE A 261 -18.16 -2.37 -0.25
CA ILE A 261 -18.67 -1.08 0.19
C ILE A 261 -19.42 -1.32 1.50
N GLN A 262 -19.02 -0.61 2.55
CA GLN A 262 -19.66 -0.61 3.85
C GLN A 262 -19.87 0.84 4.29
N ASN A 263 -21.09 1.16 4.68
CA ASN A 263 -21.43 2.47 5.24
C ASN A 263 -21.42 2.42 6.76
#